data_AF-A0A534WP99-F1
#
_entry.id   AF-A0A534WP99-F1
#
_cell.length_a   1.000
_cell.length_b   1.000
_cell.length_c   1.000
_cell.angle_alpha   90.00
_cell.angle_beta   90.00
_cell.angle_gamma   90.00
#
_symmetry.space_group_name_H-M   'P 1'
#
loop_
_entity.id
_entity.type
_entity.pdbx_description
1 polymer ?
#
loop_
_entity_poly.entity_id
_entity_poly.type
_entity_poly.pdbx_seq_one_letter_code
_entity_poly.pdbx_strand_id
1 'polypeptide(L)'
;MRYEDQRLFRRRRKDGSLSAVWHGWFYDATGKQVCRSTNRTDRRAAARVRAGWERDAAEPGHAVARDAVLLDANELLLHARKEQVSAGRKSEATFGFYREKTGHWLRVLGEDFPLARLSATEVDRYITHRRSEWSVPPRDPVLDEEGKFSSRRERAGM
;
A
#
# COMPACT_ATOMS: atom_id res chain seq x y z
N MET A 1 21.35 -30.21 5.46
CA MET A 1 20.28 -31.20 5.28
C MET A 1 19.12 -30.50 4.56
N ARG A 2 18.90 -30.74 3.26
CA ARG A 2 17.76 -30.12 2.56
C ARG A 2 16.52 -30.95 2.88
N TYR A 3 15.63 -30.41 3.70
CA TYR A 3 14.33 -31.02 3.95
C TYR A 3 13.58 -31.01 2.62
N GLU A 4 13.45 -32.18 1.98
CA GLU A 4 12.62 -32.30 0.79
C GLU A 4 11.18 -32.09 1.20
N ASP A 5 10.58 -30.98 0.76
CA ASP A 5 9.17 -30.69 1.05
C ASP A 5 8.30 -31.73 0.32
N GLN A 6 7.92 -32.77 1.06
CA GLN A 6 7.08 -33.89 0.60
C GLN A 6 5.67 -33.42 0.22
N ARG A 7 5.34 -32.16 0.47
CA ARG A 7 4.04 -31.56 0.17
C ARG A 7 3.98 -30.95 -1.22
N LEU A 8 5.05 -31.03 -2.00
CA LEU A 8 5.11 -30.67 -3.42
C LEU A 8 5.14 -31.91 -4.31
N PHE A 9 4.33 -31.89 -5.36
CA PHE A 9 4.26 -32.98 -6.33
C PHE A 9 3.95 -32.47 -7.73
N ARG A 10 4.28 -33.27 -8.75
CA ARG A 10 3.87 -33.02 -10.14
C ARG A 10 2.76 -33.99 -10.50
N ARG A 11 1.72 -33.49 -11.18
CA ARG A 11 0.63 -34.33 -11.68
C ARG A 11 1.08 -35.11 -12.90
N ARG A 12 0.63 -36.36 -13.00
CA ARG A 12 0.82 -37.18 -14.20
C ARG A 12 -0.21 -36.78 -15.27
N ARG A 13 0.25 -36.63 -16.49
CA ARG A 13 -0.59 -36.41 -17.68
C ARG A 13 -1.11 -37.75 -18.20
N LYS A 14 -2.09 -37.70 -19.11
CA LYS A 14 -2.69 -38.89 -19.73
C LYS A 14 -1.66 -39.74 -20.49
N ASP A 15 -0.61 -39.10 -21.02
CA ASP A 15 0.52 -39.74 -21.72
C ASP A 15 1.57 -40.37 -20.79
N GLY A 16 1.35 -40.33 -19.46
CA GLY A 16 2.28 -40.87 -18.47
C GLY A 16 3.43 -39.93 -18.07
N SER A 17 3.60 -38.79 -18.76
CA SER A 17 4.61 -37.77 -18.43
C SER A 17 4.20 -36.92 -17.22
N LEU A 18 5.17 -36.29 -16.58
CA LEU A 18 4.91 -35.36 -15.46
C LEU A 18 4.67 -33.94 -15.99
N SER A 19 3.65 -33.26 -15.44
CA SER A 19 3.45 -31.83 -15.69
C SER A 19 4.65 -31.03 -15.23
N ALA A 20 5.05 -30.02 -16.02
CA ALA A 20 6.11 -29.10 -15.65
C ALA A 20 5.77 -28.29 -14.39
N VAL A 21 4.49 -27.99 -14.18
CA VAL A 21 3.99 -27.18 -13.07
C VAL A 21 3.91 -28.02 -11.80
N TRP A 22 4.48 -27.49 -10.72
CA TRP A 22 4.38 -28.06 -9.39
C TRP A 22 3.03 -27.73 -8.76
N HIS A 23 2.44 -28.74 -8.13
CA HIS A 23 1.31 -28.61 -7.22
C HIS A 23 1.82 -28.77 -5.79
N GLY A 24 1.11 -28.15 -4.85
CA GLY A 24 1.37 -28.33 -3.43
C GLY A 24 0.08 -28.47 -2.65
N TRP A 25 0.22 -28.96 -1.43
CA TRP A 25 -0.88 -28.99 -0.47
C TRP A 25 -0.50 -28.31 0.86
N PHE A 26 -1.51 -27.76 1.52
CA PHE A 26 -1.42 -27.13 2.83
C PHE A 26 -2.73 -27.34 3.60
N TYR A 27 -2.73 -27.06 4.90
CA TYR A 27 -3.96 -27.01 5.70
C TYR A 27 -4.43 -25.56 5.77
N ASP A 28 -5.71 -25.32 5.51
CA ASP A 28 -6.31 -24.00 5.73
C ASP A 28 -6.56 -23.75 7.24
N ALA A 29 -7.05 -22.55 7.57
CA ALA A 29 -7.35 -22.15 8.95
C ALA A 29 -8.41 -23.04 9.63
N THR A 30 -9.20 -23.80 8.87
CA THR A 30 -10.20 -24.75 9.38
C THR A 30 -9.63 -26.16 9.58
N GLY A 31 -8.35 -26.37 9.28
CA GLY A 31 -7.69 -27.67 9.33
C GLY A 31 -7.97 -28.56 8.12
N LYS A 32 -8.63 -28.04 7.07
CA LYS A 32 -8.91 -28.80 5.85
C LYS A 32 -7.70 -28.78 4.92
N GLN A 33 -7.36 -29.95 4.36
CA GLN A 33 -6.30 -30.04 3.37
C GLN A 33 -6.77 -29.45 2.03
N VAL A 34 -5.99 -28.50 1.51
CA VAL A 34 -6.24 -27.82 0.24
C VAL A 34 -5.07 -28.06 -0.71
N CYS A 35 -5.38 -28.57 -1.90
CA CYS A 35 -4.43 -28.82 -2.98
C CYS A 35 -4.55 -27.74 -4.06
N ARG A 36 -3.46 -27.04 -4.39
CA ARG A 36 -3.45 -25.97 -5.41
C ARG A 36 -2.24 -26.08 -6.33
N SER A 37 -2.38 -25.53 -7.54
CA SER A 37 -1.24 -25.32 -8.44
C SER A 37 -0.38 -24.18 -7.92
N THR A 38 0.93 -24.34 -7.90
CA THR A 38 1.86 -23.24 -7.59
C THR A 38 2.10 -22.33 -8.79
N ASN A 39 1.70 -22.77 -10.00
CA ASN A 39 2.00 -22.12 -11.28
C ASN A 39 3.50 -21.83 -11.48
N ARG A 40 4.37 -22.66 -10.89
CA ARG A 40 5.84 -22.60 -11.02
C ARG A 40 6.37 -23.93 -11.53
N THR A 41 7.38 -23.87 -12.38
CA THR A 41 8.06 -25.05 -12.95
C THR A 41 9.32 -25.44 -12.20
N ASP A 42 9.96 -24.47 -11.53
CA ASP A 42 11.07 -24.67 -10.59
C ASP A 42 10.58 -25.10 -9.20
N ARG A 43 11.23 -26.13 -8.63
CA ARG A 43 10.83 -26.71 -7.33
C ARG A 43 11.05 -25.74 -6.17
N ARG A 44 12.12 -24.93 -6.21
CA ARG A 44 12.42 -23.95 -5.14
C ARG A 44 11.42 -22.80 -5.15
N ALA A 45 11.07 -22.29 -6.33
CA ALA A 45 10.03 -21.30 -6.50
C ALA A 45 8.66 -21.83 -6.03
N ALA A 46 8.33 -23.08 -6.36
CA ALA A 46 7.12 -23.74 -5.89
C ALA A 46 7.07 -23.88 -4.36
N ALA A 47 8.19 -24.24 -3.71
CA ALA A 47 8.29 -24.31 -2.26
C ALA A 47 8.03 -22.97 -1.56
N ARG A 48 8.54 -21.86 -2.13
CA ARG A 48 8.26 -20.52 -1.61
C ARG A 48 6.79 -20.13 -1.69
N VAL A 49 6.12 -20.44 -2.82
CA VAL A 49 4.68 -20.21 -2.97
C VAL A 49 3.89 -21.02 -1.93
N ARG A 50 4.24 -22.31 -1.79
CA ARG A 50 3.57 -23.22 -0.84
C ARG A 50 3.77 -22.80 0.63
N ALA A 51 4.96 -22.37 1.01
CA ALA A 51 5.22 -21.77 2.32
C ALA A 51 4.48 -20.43 2.53
N GLY A 52 4.15 -19.71 1.45
CA GLY A 52 3.24 -18.57 1.50
C GLY A 52 1.83 -18.98 1.94
N TRP A 53 1.27 -20.04 1.36
CA TRP A 53 -0.06 -20.52 1.70
C TRP A 53 -0.20 -20.94 3.16
N GLU A 54 0.83 -21.55 3.74
CA GLU A 54 0.83 -21.89 5.18
C GLU A 54 0.83 -20.66 6.07
N ARG A 55 1.59 -19.63 5.72
CA ARG A 55 1.59 -18.37 6.46
C ARG A 55 0.24 -17.67 6.37
N ASP A 56 -0.32 -17.59 5.16
CA ASP A 56 -1.65 -17.02 4.92
C ASP A 56 -2.76 -17.80 5.65
N ALA A 57 -2.61 -19.11 5.84
CA ALA A 57 -3.56 -19.95 6.56
C ALA A 57 -3.38 -19.91 8.09
N ALA A 58 -2.14 -19.81 8.58
CA ALA A 58 -1.81 -19.74 10.00
C ALA A 58 -2.20 -18.38 10.61
N GLU A 59 -2.16 -17.33 9.80
CA GLU A 59 -2.57 -15.98 10.18
C GLU A 59 -3.82 -15.58 9.38
N PRO A 60 -5.03 -15.95 9.83
CA PRO A 60 -6.28 -15.48 9.24
C PRO A 60 -6.38 -13.96 9.40
N GLY A 61 -5.88 -13.25 8.39
CA GLY A 61 -5.69 -11.80 8.37
C GLY A 61 -4.52 -11.37 7.50
N HIS A 62 -3.51 -12.23 7.31
CA HIS A 62 -2.32 -11.92 6.51
C HIS A 62 -2.63 -11.72 5.02
N ALA A 63 -3.51 -12.56 4.45
CA ALA A 63 -4.00 -12.38 3.08
C ALA A 63 -4.82 -11.10 2.90
N VAL A 64 -5.67 -10.78 3.88
CA VAL A 64 -6.48 -9.55 3.90
C VAL A 64 -5.58 -8.32 4.04
N ALA A 65 -4.58 -8.37 4.92
CA ALA A 65 -3.60 -7.29 5.11
C ALA A 65 -2.72 -7.07 3.87
N ARG A 66 -2.40 -8.13 3.11
CA ARG A 66 -1.67 -8.01 1.84
C ARG A 66 -2.50 -7.29 0.77
N ASP A 67 -3.79 -7.59 0.72
CA ASP A 67 -4.69 -7.08 -0.32
C ASP A 67 -5.39 -5.78 0.12
N ALA A 68 -5.18 -5.33 1.36
CA ALA A 68 -5.77 -4.10 1.90
C ALA A 68 -5.31 -2.86 1.15
N VAL A 69 -6.26 -2.00 0.81
CA VAL A 69 -6.04 -0.75 0.12
C VAL A 69 -6.24 0.46 1.04
N LEU A 70 -5.80 1.62 0.56
CA LEU A 70 -5.85 2.87 1.33
C LEU A 70 -7.28 3.32 1.63
N LEU A 71 -8.24 3.03 0.75
CA LEU A 71 -9.66 3.31 0.99
C LEU A 71 -10.18 2.59 2.24
N ASP A 72 -10.01 1.27 2.32
CA ASP A 72 -10.46 0.47 3.46
C ASP A 72 -9.88 0.97 4.79
N ALA A 73 -8.58 1.29 4.80
CA ALA A 73 -7.92 1.83 6.00
C ALA A 73 -8.48 3.20 6.41
N ASN A 74 -8.81 4.07 5.45
CA ASN A 74 -9.40 5.37 5.72
C ASN A 74 -10.81 5.24 6.26
N GLU A 75 -11.63 4.34 5.71
CA GLU A 75 -12.98 4.07 6.22
C GLU A 75 -12.94 3.58 7.66
N LEU A 76 -12.06 2.63 7.97
CA LEU A 76 -11.86 2.13 9.34
C LEU A 76 -11.42 3.24 10.30
N LEU A 77 -10.47 4.09 9.88
CA LEU A 77 -10.01 5.23 10.67
C LEU A 77 -11.16 6.22 10.94
N LEU A 78 -11.92 6.58 9.92
CA LEU A 78 -13.01 7.55 10.06
C LEU A 78 -14.16 7.00 10.90
N HIS A 79 -14.51 5.72 10.73
CA HIS A 79 -15.49 5.05 11.57
C HIS A 79 -15.09 5.11 13.04
N ALA A 80 -13.88 4.69 13.38
CA ALA A 80 -13.37 4.73 14.75
C ALA A 80 -13.34 6.15 15.34
N ARG A 81 -13.02 7.17 14.52
CA ARG A 81 -13.08 8.57 14.97
C ARG A 81 -14.50 9.03 15.19
N LYS A 82 -15.46 8.61 14.36
CA LYS A 82 -16.87 8.96 14.54
C LYS A 82 -17.45 8.31 15.79
N GLU A 83 -17.12 7.06 16.09
CA GLU A 83 -17.50 6.41 17.35
C GLU A 83 -16.96 7.14 18.58
N GLN A 84 -15.72 7.65 18.51
CA GLN A 84 -15.15 8.48 19.58
C GLN A 84 -15.90 9.79 19.77
N VAL A 85 -16.42 10.40 18.71
CA VAL A 85 -17.28 11.58 18.80
C VAL A 85 -18.62 11.22 19.43
N SER A 86 -19.27 10.15 18.98
CA SER A 86 -20.54 9.68 19.54
C SER A 86 -20.42 9.34 21.04
N ALA A 87 -19.25 8.85 21.47
CA ALA A 87 -18.96 8.57 22.87
C ALA A 87 -18.51 9.81 23.69
N GLY A 88 -18.52 11.01 23.11
CA GLY A 88 -18.10 12.25 23.78
C GLY A 88 -16.60 12.36 24.05
N ARG A 89 -15.78 11.46 23.50
CA ARG A 89 -14.31 11.41 23.72
C ARG A 89 -13.52 12.27 22.74
N LYS A 90 -14.17 12.80 21.70
CA LYS A 90 -13.55 13.62 20.66
C LYS A 90 -14.56 14.62 20.09
N SER A 91 -14.10 15.78 19.62
CA SER A 91 -14.98 16.79 19.01
C SER A 91 -15.27 16.50 17.54
N GLU A 92 -16.43 16.96 17.05
CA GLU A 92 -16.79 16.88 15.63
C GLU A 92 -15.78 17.63 14.74
N ALA A 93 -15.23 18.76 15.23
CA ALA A 93 -14.16 19.49 14.54
C ALA A 93 -12.92 18.63 14.31
N THR A 94 -12.56 17.80 15.30
CA THR A 94 -11.43 16.87 15.16
C THR A 94 -11.74 15.78 14.14
N PHE A 95 -12.96 15.26 14.10
CA PHE A 95 -13.38 14.30 13.06
C PHE A 95 -13.31 14.93 11.67
N GLY A 96 -13.82 16.16 11.50
CA GLY A 96 -13.72 16.92 10.25
C GLY A 96 -12.28 17.10 9.77
N PHE A 97 -11.35 17.40 10.68
CA PHE A 97 -9.91 17.45 10.39
C PHE A 97 -9.39 16.12 9.84
N TYR A 98 -9.68 14.99 10.50
CA TYR A 98 -9.24 13.68 10.01
C TYR A 98 -9.83 13.37 8.63
N ARG A 99 -11.12 13.65 8.42
CA ARG A 99 -11.80 13.45 7.12
C ARG A 99 -11.13 14.23 5.99
N GLU A 100 -10.78 15.49 6.24
CA GLU A 100 -10.08 16.31 5.25
C GLU A 100 -8.67 15.75 4.95
N LYS A 101 -7.90 15.41 5.99
CA LYS A 101 -6.52 14.92 5.79
C LYS A 101 -6.45 13.56 5.11
N THR A 102 -7.33 12.62 5.48
CA THR A 102 -7.39 11.31 4.83
C THR A 102 -7.86 11.42 3.38
N GLY A 103 -8.79 12.34 3.09
CA GLY A 103 -9.20 12.66 1.72
C GLY A 103 -8.05 13.12 0.82
N HIS A 104 -7.07 13.86 1.37
CA HIS A 104 -5.86 14.20 0.61
C HIS A 104 -5.01 12.98 0.27
N TRP A 105 -4.97 11.96 1.13
CA TRP A 105 -4.24 10.74 0.84
C TRP A 105 -4.89 10.00 -0.35
N LEU A 106 -6.22 9.88 -0.35
CA LEU A 106 -6.96 9.27 -1.46
C LEU A 106 -6.76 10.03 -2.78
N ARG A 107 -6.84 11.37 -2.76
CA ARG A 107 -6.65 12.20 -3.96
C ARG A 107 -5.26 12.04 -4.58
N VAL A 108 -4.21 11.91 -3.77
CA VAL A 108 -2.81 11.94 -4.24
C VAL A 108 -2.26 10.53 -4.49
N LEU A 109 -2.54 9.57 -3.60
CA LEU A 109 -2.04 8.20 -3.70
C LEU A 109 -2.98 7.27 -4.47
N GLY A 110 -4.28 7.59 -4.51
CA GLY A 110 -5.33 6.74 -5.09
C GLY A 110 -6.04 5.88 -4.05
N GLU A 111 -7.31 5.56 -4.30
CA GLU A 111 -8.15 4.74 -3.43
C GLU A 111 -7.65 3.28 -3.36
N ASP A 112 -7.31 2.71 -4.51
CA ASP A 112 -6.81 1.34 -4.65
C ASP A 112 -5.32 1.17 -4.29
N PHE A 113 -4.70 2.19 -3.67
CA PHE A 113 -3.28 2.12 -3.33
C PHE A 113 -3.03 0.99 -2.32
N PRO A 114 -2.21 -0.04 -2.65
CA PRO A 114 -2.00 -1.16 -1.74
C PRO A 114 -1.19 -0.74 -0.51
N LEU A 115 -1.70 -1.00 0.70
CA LEU A 115 -1.01 -0.65 1.94
C LEU A 115 0.35 -1.34 2.06
N ALA A 116 0.47 -2.55 1.53
CA ALA A 116 1.74 -3.29 1.48
C ALA A 116 2.84 -2.59 0.66
N ARG A 117 2.47 -1.65 -0.22
CA ARG A 117 3.41 -0.84 -1.01
C ARG A 117 3.79 0.48 -0.31
N LEU A 118 3.09 0.85 0.77
CA LEU A 118 3.36 2.09 1.49
C LEU A 118 4.78 2.03 2.09
N SER A 119 5.64 2.93 1.62
CA SER A 119 7.04 3.01 2.03
C SER A 119 7.43 4.46 2.27
N ALA A 120 8.59 4.68 2.91
CA ALA A 120 9.12 6.03 3.15
C ALA A 120 9.20 6.87 1.86
N THR A 121 9.62 6.26 0.75
CA THR A 121 9.69 6.93 -0.56
C THR A 121 8.34 7.43 -1.06
N GLU A 122 7.27 6.67 -0.83
CA GLU A 122 5.91 7.07 -1.22
C GLU A 122 5.41 8.22 -0.32
N VAL A 123 5.76 8.19 0.97
CA VAL A 123 5.47 9.28 1.91
C VAL A 123 6.20 10.57 1.52
N ASP A 124 7.49 10.49 1.19
CA ASP A 124 8.28 11.65 0.76
C ASP A 124 7.75 12.25 -0.55
N ARG A 125 7.32 11.38 -1.48
CA ARG A 125 6.66 11.81 -2.73
C ARG A 125 5.37 12.56 -2.44
N TYR A 126 4.52 12.03 -1.56
CA TYR A 126 3.30 12.70 -1.12
C TYR A 126 3.59 14.08 -0.50
N ILE A 127 4.56 14.16 0.41
CA ILE A 127 4.95 15.41 1.08
C ILE A 127 5.45 16.42 0.04
N THR A 128 6.30 15.99 -0.89
CA THR A 128 6.85 16.83 -1.95
C THR A 128 5.73 17.38 -2.84
N HIS A 129 4.81 16.52 -3.29
CA HIS A 129 3.65 16.92 -4.09
C HIS A 129 2.76 17.93 -3.34
N ARG A 130 2.47 17.68 -2.06
CA ARG A 130 1.66 18.59 -1.25
C ARG A 130 2.34 19.94 -1.00
N ARG A 131 3.67 19.98 -0.92
CA ARG A 131 4.43 21.24 -0.79
C ARG A 131 4.50 22.01 -2.11
N SER A 132 4.60 21.32 -3.25
CA SER A 132 4.61 21.98 -4.56
C SER A 132 3.27 22.63 -4.92
N GLU A 133 2.15 22.09 -4.45
CA GLU A 133 0.83 22.73 -4.60
C GLU A 133 0.77 24.15 -3.99
N TRP A 134 1.67 24.45 -3.05
CA TRP A 134 1.78 25.74 -2.37
C TRP A 134 3.08 26.46 -2.72
N SER A 135 3.85 25.95 -3.70
CA SER A 135 5.06 26.65 -4.14
C SER A 135 4.64 27.90 -4.88
N VAL A 136 4.99 29.06 -4.34
CA VAL A 136 4.89 30.32 -5.06
C VAL A 136 5.85 30.24 -6.25
N PRO A 137 5.40 30.48 -7.49
CA PRO A 137 6.32 30.53 -8.62
C PRO A 137 7.41 31.57 -8.33
N PRO A 138 8.65 31.35 -8.80
CA PRO A 138 9.68 32.38 -8.71
C PRO A 138 9.10 33.69 -9.25
N ARG A 139 9.15 34.76 -8.46
CA ARG A 139 8.78 36.08 -8.98
C ARG A 139 9.74 36.41 -10.11
N ASP A 140 9.21 36.95 -11.21
CA ASP A 140 10.05 37.48 -12.27
C ASP A 140 11.06 38.46 -11.65
N PRO A 141 12.36 38.36 -12.01
CA PRO A 141 13.35 39.29 -11.51
C PRO A 141 12.97 40.70 -11.96
N VAL A 142 12.87 41.63 -11.02
CA VAL A 142 12.72 43.04 -11.36
C VAL A 142 14.06 43.49 -11.93
N LEU A 143 14.11 43.71 -13.23
CA LEU A 143 15.26 44.27 -13.92
C LEU A 143 15.11 45.79 -13.97
N ASP A 144 16.22 46.52 -13.81
CA ASP A 144 16.27 47.95 -14.14
C ASP A 144 16.32 48.17 -15.66
N GLU A 145 16.31 49.43 -16.10
CA GLU A 145 16.39 49.80 -17.52
C GLU A 145 17.70 49.33 -18.20
N GLU A 146 18.70 48.94 -17.41
CA GLU A 146 19.99 48.41 -17.87
C GLU A 146 20.02 46.87 -17.90
N GLY A 147 18.92 46.21 -17.53
CA GLY A 147 18.82 44.75 -17.49
C GLY A 147 19.49 44.09 -16.26
N LYS A 148 19.83 44.85 -15.22
CA LYS A 148 20.42 44.34 -13.97
C LYS A 148 19.35 44.11 -12.90
N PHE A 149 19.63 43.16 -12.02
CA PHE A 149 18.74 42.79 -10.92
C PHE A 149 18.57 43.94 -9.90
N SER A 150 17.36 44.49 -9.79
CA SER A 150 17.04 45.59 -8.88
C SER A 150 16.37 45.06 -7.61
N SER A 151 17.03 45.24 -6.47
CA SER A 151 16.50 44.85 -5.15
C SER A 151 15.63 45.94 -4.49
N ARG A 152 15.23 46.99 -5.22
CA ARG A 152 14.60 48.17 -4.64
C ARG A 152 13.14 47.89 -4.27
N ARG A 153 12.88 47.59 -2.98
CA ARG A 153 11.57 47.87 -2.38
C ARG A 153 11.47 49.37 -2.17
N GLU A 154 10.86 50.09 -3.11
CA GLU A 154 10.28 51.39 -2.77
C GLU A 154 9.14 51.14 -1.79
N ARG A 155 9.37 51.52 -0.53
CA ARG A 155 8.26 51.72 0.42
C ARG A 155 7.51 52.94 -0.09
N ALA A 156 6.39 52.73 -0.79
CA ALA A 156 5.42 53.79 -0.99
C ALA A 156 4.90 54.20 0.40
N GLY A 157 5.16 55.46 0.76
CA GLY A 157 4.65 56.07 1.96
C GLY A 157 3.17 56.43 1.87
N MET A 158 2.59 56.58 3.06
CA MET A 158 1.27 57.14 3.41
C MET A 158 0.03 56.29 3.09
#